data_AF-A0A090S703-F1
#
_entry.id   AF-A0A090S703-F1
#
_cell.length_a   1.000
_cell.length_b   1.000
_cell.length_c   1.000
_cell.angle_alpha   90.00
_cell.angle_beta   90.00
_cell.angle_gamma   90.00
#
_symmetry.space_group_name_H-M   'P 1'
#
loop_
_entity.id
_entity.type
_entity.pdbx_description
1 polymer ?
#
loop_
_entity_poly.entity_id
_entity_poly.type
_entity_poly.pdbx_seq_one_letter_code
_entity_poly.pdbx_strand_id
1 'polypeptide(L)'
;MGFHKIAPYYYTGWHEPATELQFLVNKRTWNKLPDDLKAILQIAMKTAAYDMYIQSTHESGKNWATIQTDYPDVKVKDFPKEVIDALRDANDKLLKEHAEKDEMAKEIQASQAAYLEQVRSWTDIASKAYLNKFDN
;
A
#
# COMPACT_ATOMS: atom_id res chain seq x y z
N MET A 1 -14.66 0.59 -12.57
CA MET A 1 -13.96 0.14 -13.81
C MET A 1 -14.69 -0.99 -14.55
N GLY A 2 -15.52 -1.80 -13.89
CA GLY A 2 -16.35 -2.80 -14.60
C GLY A 2 -15.72 -4.18 -14.78
N PHE A 3 -14.61 -4.48 -14.10
CA PHE A 3 -13.90 -5.77 -14.20
C PHE A 3 -14.79 -6.97 -13.84
N HIS A 4 -15.68 -6.82 -12.86
CA HIS A 4 -16.62 -7.86 -12.43
C HIS A 4 -17.52 -8.39 -13.57
N LYS A 5 -17.68 -7.65 -14.67
CA LYS A 5 -18.46 -8.08 -15.83
C LYS A 5 -17.83 -9.25 -16.60
N ILE A 6 -16.52 -9.46 -16.46
CA ILE A 6 -15.77 -10.50 -17.19
C ILE A 6 -14.90 -11.37 -16.27
N ALA A 7 -14.61 -10.91 -15.05
CA ALA A 7 -13.80 -11.63 -14.06
C ALA A 7 -14.57 -11.71 -12.73
N PRO A 8 -15.25 -12.84 -12.44
CA PRO A 8 -16.08 -12.96 -11.24
C PRO A 8 -15.26 -13.16 -9.96
N TYR A 9 -14.00 -13.60 -10.06
CA TYR A 9 -13.15 -13.83 -8.90
C TYR A 9 -12.37 -12.59 -8.53
N TYR A 10 -12.58 -12.11 -7.30
CA TYR A 10 -11.84 -10.99 -6.73
C TYR A 10 -10.94 -11.49 -5.60
N TYR A 11 -9.63 -11.56 -5.86
CA TYR A 11 -8.67 -12.04 -4.87
C TYR A 11 -8.26 -10.92 -3.90
N THR A 12 -8.08 -11.29 -2.63
CA THR A 12 -7.50 -10.42 -1.60
C THR A 12 -6.03 -10.11 -1.89
N GLY A 13 -5.54 -9.00 -1.32
CA GLY A 13 -4.24 -8.44 -1.62
C GLY A 13 -3.07 -9.11 -0.91
N TRP A 14 -1.88 -8.94 -1.48
CA TRP A 14 -0.58 -9.27 -0.88
C TRP A 14 0.55 -8.36 -1.40
N HIS A 15 0.45 -7.95 -2.67
CA HIS A 15 1.46 -7.21 -3.43
C HIS A 15 1.54 -5.71 -3.11
N GLU A 16 0.43 -5.08 -2.73
CA GLU A 16 0.33 -3.62 -2.55
C GLU A 16 -0.37 -3.27 -1.22
N PRO A 17 0.34 -3.36 -0.07
CA PRO A 17 -0.28 -3.18 1.25
C PRO A 17 -0.57 -1.72 1.61
N ALA A 18 0.09 -0.75 0.96
CA ALA A 18 -0.07 0.69 1.20
C ALA A 18 0.52 1.50 0.03
N THR A 19 -0.14 1.48 -1.13
CA THR A 19 0.33 2.18 -2.34
C THR A 19 0.31 3.69 -2.15
N GLU A 20 1.50 4.30 -2.04
CA GLU A 20 1.69 5.74 -1.99
C GLU A 20 1.85 6.29 -3.41
N LEU A 21 1.10 7.35 -3.76
CA LEU A 21 1.29 8.02 -5.04
C LEU A 21 2.47 9.01 -4.96
N GLN A 22 2.85 9.59 -6.09
CA GLN A 22 4.00 10.48 -6.14
C GLN A 22 3.67 11.81 -6.81
N PHE A 23 4.05 12.90 -6.15
CA PHE A 23 4.21 14.20 -6.78
C PHE A 23 5.65 14.36 -7.27
N LEU A 24 5.80 14.78 -8.54
CA LEU A 24 7.09 15.10 -9.13
C LEU A 24 7.13 16.58 -9.51
N VAL A 25 8.19 17.27 -9.08
CA VAL A 25 8.41 18.69 -9.39
C VAL A 25 9.72 18.84 -10.16
N ASN A 26 9.67 19.54 -11.29
CA ASN A 26 10.89 19.84 -12.03
C ASN A 26 11.86 20.68 -11.17
N LYS A 27 13.10 20.20 -11.02
CA LYS A 27 14.12 20.86 -10.18
C LYS A 27 14.42 22.31 -10.58
N ARG A 28 14.40 22.64 -11.88
CA ARG A 28 14.63 24.02 -12.34
C ARG A 28 13.48 24.95 -11.96
N THR A 29 12.25 24.45 -11.98
CA THR A 29 11.07 25.21 -11.53
C THR A 29 11.08 25.37 -10.02
N TRP A 30 11.35 24.29 -9.28
CA TRP A 30 11.47 24.30 -7.83
C TRP A 30 12.48 25.34 -7.32
N ASN A 31 13.65 25.40 -7.95
CA ASN A 31 14.71 26.34 -7.56
C ASN A 31 14.37 27.81 -7.83
N LYS A 32 13.37 28.10 -8.68
CA LYS A 32 12.90 29.47 -8.95
C LYS A 32 11.87 29.97 -7.93
N LEU A 33 11.30 29.07 -7.13
CA LEU A 33 10.33 29.45 -6.11
C LEU A 33 11.05 30.14 -4.93
N PRO A 34 10.50 31.22 -4.37
CA PRO A 34 10.90 31.72 -3.07
C PRO A 34 10.56 30.70 -1.97
N ASP A 35 11.22 30.80 -0.82
CA ASP A 35 11.19 29.75 0.20
C ASP A 35 9.82 29.58 0.87
N ASP A 36 9.04 30.66 0.98
CA ASP A 36 7.65 30.62 1.42
C ASP A 36 6.76 29.81 0.47
N LEU A 37 6.92 30.00 -0.85
CA LEU A 37 6.17 29.23 -1.84
C LEU A 37 6.62 27.77 -1.94
N LYS A 38 7.92 27.48 -1.72
CA LYS A 38 8.40 26.09 -1.57
C LYS A 38 7.71 25.40 -0.38
N ALA A 39 7.66 26.09 0.76
CA ALA A 39 7.02 25.56 1.96
C ALA A 39 5.52 25.33 1.73
N ILE A 40 4.82 26.29 1.14
CA ILE A 40 3.39 26.15 0.78
C ILE A 40 3.17 24.94 -0.14
N LEU A 41 3.99 24.80 -1.18
CA LEU A 41 3.86 23.69 -2.13
C LEU A 41 4.10 22.33 -1.45
N GLN A 42 5.13 22.22 -0.60
CA GLN A 42 5.41 21.00 0.16
C GLN A 42 4.28 20.64 1.12
N ILE A 43 3.74 21.62 1.85
CA ILE A 43 2.63 21.41 2.78
C ILE A 43 1.39 20.99 2.01
N ALA A 44 1.04 21.68 0.93
CA ALA A 44 -0.12 21.34 0.10
C ALA A 44 -0.04 19.91 -0.45
N MET A 45 1.11 19.49 -0.99
CA MET A 45 1.32 18.12 -1.49
C MET A 45 1.20 17.09 -0.37
N LYS A 46 1.80 17.36 0.80
CA LYS A 46 1.70 16.47 1.97
C LYS A 46 0.26 16.31 2.44
N THR A 47 -0.47 17.42 2.59
CA THR A 47 -1.86 17.41 3.03
C THR A 47 -2.74 16.65 2.03
N ALA A 48 -2.59 16.90 0.74
CA ALA A 48 -3.35 16.21 -0.30
C ALA A 48 -3.09 14.69 -0.30
N ALA A 49 -1.85 14.26 -0.06
CA ALA A 49 -1.52 12.83 0.05
C ALA A 49 -2.24 12.16 1.25
N TYR A 50 -2.26 12.82 2.41
CA TYR A 50 -3.01 12.31 3.57
C TYR A 50 -4.52 12.31 3.34
N ASP A 51 -5.07 13.37 2.78
CA ASP A 51 -6.50 13.45 2.46
C ASP A 51 -6.91 12.35 1.48
N MET A 52 -6.03 11.99 0.54
CA MET A 52 -6.27 10.88 -0.39
C MET A 52 -6.34 9.52 0.32
N TYR A 53 -5.49 9.28 1.33
CA TYR A 53 -5.58 8.04 2.13
C TYR A 53 -6.91 7.98 2.91
N ILE A 54 -7.32 9.10 3.50
CA ILE A 54 -8.61 9.22 4.21
C ILE A 54 -9.77 8.97 3.24
N GLN A 55 -9.74 9.60 2.06
CA GLN A 55 -10.76 9.43 1.03
C GLN A 55 -10.81 7.99 0.52
N SER A 56 -9.65 7.36 0.29
CA SER A 56 -9.57 5.97 -0.17
C SER A 56 -10.16 5.01 0.86
N THR A 57 -9.93 5.26 2.15
CA THR A 57 -10.55 4.49 3.25
C THR A 57 -12.07 4.67 3.26
N HIS A 58 -12.55 5.92 3.13
CA HIS A 58 -13.98 6.23 3.06
C HIS A 58 -14.67 5.53 1.88
N GLU A 59 -14.16 5.71 0.67
CA GLU A 59 -14.76 5.16 -0.54
C GLU A 59 -14.64 3.63 -0.58
N SER A 60 -13.57 3.03 -0.04
CA SER A 60 -13.48 1.57 0.10
C SER A 60 -14.57 1.02 1.01
N GLY A 61 -14.77 1.63 2.19
CA GLY A 61 -15.84 1.22 3.11
C GLY A 61 -17.23 1.37 2.50
N LYS A 62 -17.48 2.53 1.86
CA LYS A 62 -18.75 2.84 1.18
C LYS A 62 -19.05 1.86 0.03
N ASN A 63 -18.09 1.59 -0.84
CA ASN A 63 -18.27 0.69 -1.98
C ASN A 63 -18.34 -0.78 -1.55
N TRP A 64 -17.61 -1.17 -0.50
CA TRP A 64 -17.68 -2.52 0.04
C TRP A 64 -19.05 -2.82 0.67
N ALA A 65 -19.67 -1.83 1.32
CA ALA A 65 -20.98 -1.98 1.94
C ALA A 65 -22.09 -2.40 0.95
N THR A 66 -21.95 -2.11 -0.35
CA THR A 66 -22.94 -2.46 -1.37
C THR A 66 -22.46 -3.54 -2.35
N ILE A 67 -21.23 -4.05 -2.22
CA ILE A 67 -20.61 -4.91 -3.24
C ILE A 67 -21.45 -6.15 -3.57
N GLN A 68 -22.02 -6.82 -2.55
CA GLN A 68 -22.84 -8.03 -2.76
C GLN A 68 -24.24 -7.72 -3.31
N THR A 69 -24.80 -6.56 -2.96
CA THR A 69 -26.13 -6.13 -3.44
C THR A 69 -26.06 -5.69 -4.89
N ASP A 70 -25.05 -4.89 -5.23
CA ASP A 70 -24.89 -4.31 -6.56
C ASP A 70 -24.27 -5.31 -7.55
N TYR A 71 -23.43 -6.23 -7.06
CA TYR A 71 -22.65 -7.16 -7.87
C TYR A 71 -22.66 -8.59 -7.27
N PRO A 72 -23.81 -9.27 -7.27
CA PRO A 72 -23.97 -10.57 -6.59
C PRO A 72 -23.08 -11.69 -7.16
N ASP A 73 -22.57 -11.54 -8.39
CA ASP A 73 -21.70 -12.53 -9.04
C ASP A 73 -20.23 -12.43 -8.62
N VAL A 74 -19.84 -11.39 -7.87
CA VAL A 74 -18.47 -11.22 -7.37
C VAL A 74 -18.17 -12.23 -6.27
N LYS A 75 -17.09 -12.99 -6.45
CA LYS A 75 -16.63 -14.06 -5.55
C LYS A 75 -15.29 -13.66 -4.96
N VAL A 76 -15.30 -13.26 -3.69
CA VAL A 76 -14.08 -12.94 -2.93
C VAL A 76 -13.31 -14.24 -2.65
N LYS A 77 -12.00 -14.22 -2.90
CA LYS A 77 -11.11 -15.37 -2.72
C LYS A 77 -9.79 -14.97 -2.08
N ASP A 78 -9.21 -15.89 -1.33
CA ASP A 78 -7.82 -15.82 -0.92
C ASP A 78 -7.00 -16.80 -1.77
N PHE A 79 -5.72 -16.50 -1.96
CA PHE A 79 -4.79 -17.49 -2.51
C PHE A 79 -4.60 -18.64 -1.51
N PRO A 80 -4.47 -19.89 -1.99
CA PRO A 80 -4.07 -21.00 -1.14
C PRO A 80 -2.74 -20.71 -0.43
N LYS A 81 -2.55 -21.28 0.77
CA LYS A 81 -1.36 -21.01 1.60
C LYS A 81 -0.07 -21.32 0.85
N GLU A 82 -0.03 -22.45 0.13
CA GLU A 82 1.11 -22.87 -0.66
C GLU A 82 1.47 -21.87 -1.76
N VAL A 83 0.49 -21.13 -2.31
CA VAL A 83 0.74 -20.07 -3.29
C VAL A 83 1.31 -18.83 -2.60
N ILE A 84 0.77 -18.43 -1.44
CA ILE A 84 1.32 -17.30 -0.67
C ILE A 84 2.75 -17.56 -0.20
N ASP A 85 3.04 -18.79 0.25
CA ASP A 85 4.39 -19.18 0.67
C ASP A 85 5.35 -19.13 -0.54
N ALA A 86 4.96 -19.64 -1.70
CA ALA A 86 5.78 -19.57 -2.91
C ALA A 86 6.02 -18.13 -3.39
N LEU A 87 5.02 -17.26 -3.28
CA LEU A 87 5.14 -15.83 -3.61
C LEU A 87 6.10 -15.11 -2.66
N ARG A 88 6.06 -15.44 -1.36
CA ARG A 88 7.00 -14.90 -0.37
C ARG A 88 8.43 -15.32 -0.68
N ASP A 89 8.67 -16.60 -0.91
CA ASP A 89 10.00 -17.12 -1.24
C ASP A 89 10.56 -16.46 -2.51
N ALA A 90 9.72 -16.30 -3.54
CA ALA A 90 10.10 -15.64 -4.78
C ALA A 90 10.42 -14.15 -4.57
N ASN A 91 9.63 -13.45 -3.77
CA ASN A 91 9.88 -12.05 -3.41
C ASN A 91 11.22 -11.89 -2.68
N ASP A 92 11.47 -12.71 -1.66
CA ASP A 92 12.67 -12.62 -0.83
C ASP A 92 13.93 -12.91 -1.66
N LYS A 93 13.85 -13.89 -2.57
CA LYS A 93 14.91 -14.17 -3.54
C LYS A 93 15.19 -12.97 -4.44
N LEU A 94 14.15 -12.36 -5.04
CA LEU A 94 14.32 -11.21 -5.93
C LEU A 94 14.91 -10.00 -5.21
N LEU A 95 14.41 -9.67 -4.02
CA LEU A 95 14.95 -8.57 -3.21
C LEU A 95 16.45 -8.76 -2.97
N LYS A 96 16.86 -9.96 -2.53
CA LYS A 96 18.27 -10.31 -2.33
C LYS A 96 19.09 -10.16 -3.62
N GLU A 97 18.62 -10.71 -4.74
CA GLU A 97 19.32 -10.61 -6.03
C GLU A 97 19.49 -9.16 -6.49
N HIS A 98 18.53 -8.28 -6.20
CA HIS A 98 18.63 -6.86 -6.51
C HIS A 98 19.60 -6.13 -5.58
N ALA A 99 19.56 -6.41 -4.27
CA ALA A 99 20.49 -5.83 -3.30
C ALA A 99 21.95 -6.24 -3.52
N GLU A 100 22.20 -7.43 -4.08
CA GLU A 100 23.55 -7.87 -4.45
C GLU A 100 24.12 -7.13 -5.67
N LYS A 101 23.26 -6.53 -6.50
CA LYS A 101 23.64 -5.90 -7.78
C LYS A 101 23.68 -4.37 -7.72
N ASP A 102 23.05 -3.76 -6.72
CA ASP A 102 22.89 -2.31 -6.63
C ASP A 102 22.92 -1.84 -5.16
N GLU A 103 23.92 -1.01 -4.82
CA GLU A 103 24.09 -0.49 -3.46
C GLU A 103 22.94 0.44 -3.02
N MET A 104 22.34 1.19 -3.93
CA MET A 104 21.15 2.01 -3.63
C MET A 104 19.94 1.12 -3.36
N ALA A 105 19.76 0.05 -4.15
CA ALA A 105 18.68 -0.92 -3.89
C ALA A 105 18.87 -1.59 -2.52
N LYS A 106 20.10 -1.98 -2.19
CA LYS A 106 20.45 -2.55 -0.89
C LYS A 106 20.16 -1.60 0.27
N GLU A 107 20.54 -0.33 0.15
CA GLU A 107 20.27 0.70 1.15
C GLU A 107 18.75 0.88 1.37
N ILE A 108 17.98 1.04 0.29
CA ILE A 108 16.53 1.23 0.33
C ILE A 108 15.85 0.02 0.98
N GLN A 109 16.18 -1.20 0.54
CA GLN A 109 15.58 -2.43 1.06
C GLN A 109 15.93 -2.67 2.53
N ALA A 110 17.19 -2.44 2.93
CA ALA A 110 17.61 -2.59 4.32
C ALA A 110 16.87 -1.59 5.23
N SER A 111 16.70 -0.35 4.79
CA SER A 111 15.93 0.67 5.51
C SER A 111 14.46 0.26 5.67
N GLN A 112 13.82 -0.19 4.58
CA GLN A 112 12.44 -0.67 4.61
C GLN A 112 12.25 -1.89 5.54
N ALA A 113 13.14 -2.88 5.45
CA ALA A 113 13.07 -4.09 6.26
C ALA A 113 13.21 -3.79 7.76
N ALA A 114 14.22 -2.99 8.13
CA ALA A 114 14.47 -2.62 9.53
C ALA A 114 13.30 -1.82 10.12
N TYR A 115 12.77 -0.84 9.38
CA TYR A 115 11.65 -0.05 9.85
C TYR A 115 10.36 -0.88 9.94
N LEU A 116 10.14 -1.78 8.98
CA LEU A 116 8.99 -2.69 8.99
C LEU A 116 9.04 -3.63 10.20
N GLU A 117 10.19 -4.22 10.51
CA GLU A 117 10.37 -5.06 11.71
C GLU A 117 10.00 -4.28 12.99
N GLN A 118 10.49 -3.05 13.11
CA GLN A 118 10.19 -2.18 14.25
C GLN A 118 8.69 -1.88 14.35
N VAL A 119 8.09 -1.30 13.31
CA VAL A 119 6.70 -0.80 13.37
C VAL A 119 5.67 -1.92 13.38
N ARG A 120 5.94 -3.06 12.73
CA ARG A 120 5.04 -4.21 12.67
C ARG A 120 4.79 -4.79 14.04
N SER A 121 5.81 -4.86 14.89
CA SER A 121 5.67 -5.35 16.27
C SER A 121 4.62 -4.57 17.06
N TRP A 122 4.59 -3.24 16.90
CA TRP A 122 3.55 -2.39 17.49
C TRP A 122 2.19 -2.61 16.84
N THR A 123 2.12 -2.66 15.50
CA THR A 123 0.86 -2.93 14.77
C THR A 123 0.21 -4.24 15.22
N ASP A 124 1.02 -5.28 15.48
CA ASP A 124 0.55 -6.59 15.92
C ASP A 124 -0.07 -6.54 17.33
N ILE A 125 0.61 -5.93 18.31
CA ILE A 125 0.12 -5.88 19.70
C ILE A 125 -0.98 -4.83 19.93
N ALA A 126 -1.12 -3.86 19.02
CA ALA A 126 -2.12 -2.82 19.11
C ALA A 126 -3.29 -3.11 18.15
N SER A 127 -3.22 -2.65 16.90
CA SER A 127 -4.34 -2.67 15.95
C SER A 127 -4.82 -4.08 15.63
N LYS A 128 -3.90 -5.01 15.31
CA LYS A 128 -4.28 -6.38 14.98
C LYS A 128 -4.87 -7.11 16.18
N ALA A 129 -4.25 -6.99 17.36
CA ALA A 129 -4.77 -7.58 18.58
C ALA A 129 -6.16 -7.03 18.95
N TYR A 130 -6.40 -5.72 18.77
CA TYR A 130 -7.72 -5.12 18.99
C TYR A 130 -8.77 -5.69 18.02
N LEU A 131 -8.48 -5.72 16.71
CA LEU A 131 -9.41 -6.25 15.70
C LEU A 131 -9.76 -7.71 15.97
N ASN A 132 -8.74 -8.56 16.17
CA ASN A 132 -8.92 -9.98 16.43
C ASN A 132 -9.62 -10.29 17.77
N LYS A 133 -9.72 -9.33 18.70
CA LYS A 133 -10.33 -9.57 20.01
C LYS A 133 -11.85 -9.67 19.95
N PHE A 134 -12.45 -8.99 18.98
CA PHE A 134 -13.91 -8.87 18.85
C PHE A 134 -14.46 -9.66 17.68
N ASP A 135 -13.59 -10.19 16.82
CA ASP A 135 -13.93 -11.14 15.78
C ASP A 135 -13.88 -12.57 16.37
N ASN A 136 -15.01 -13.27 16.36
CA ASN A 136 -15.11 -14.70 16.71
C ASN A 136 -14.61 -15.59 15.57
#